data_AF-A0A7H0LF39-F1
#
_entry.id   AF-A0A7H0LF39-F1
#
_cell.length_a   1.000
_cell.length_b   1.000
_cell.length_c   1.000
_cell.angle_alpha   90.00
_cell.angle_beta   90.00
_cell.angle_gamma   90.00
#
_symmetry.space_group_name_H-M   'P 1'
#
loop_
_entity.id
_entity.type
_entity.pdbx_description
1 polymer ?
#
loop_
_entity_poly.entity_id
_entity_poly.type
_entity_poly.pdbx_seq_one_letter_code
_entity_poly.pdbx_strand_id
1 'polypeptide(L)'
;MAMRTGQPNFSKGEISEDLLARVDVAAYQVGLRRARNVTILKYGGVTKRPGTRLVAQVYADTSEARFTGSIMGAVLTVAADGDVTSGGLAVGQTITGTGIATGTIITGYGTGNGKAGTYIVSPAQTPAVGPTSIFATMPAAVRLFPFQFSLTQTYALEMGQGYMRPAANGGLVIEEKLTIKAITLGTTTVIEADYHSYAVGDQVYFSGIESMTELNGRVARVLAVALHSFTIDVDSTGFTPFVPNSDTGGTTRVSPPAPPPPPPAVPPPSPPPPPPDVGGGGGFGGHCVTVDTMILMADGREKEAHLVHIGDLLRTRHARTLEWGSYPVTAISFHTAPVWRAEGHPRATAGHRFWHDRWVRMDEIGAPDGEALVARITVADAQTYVSAGVLSHNFKENSYQ
;
A
#
# COMPACT_ATOMS: atom_id res chain seq x y z
N MET A 1 14.38 -37.44 -9.78
CA MET A 1 13.78 -36.17 -9.35
C MET A 1 12.29 -36.24 -9.62
N ALA A 2 11.43 -36.04 -8.61
CA ALA A 2 9.99 -35.98 -8.84
C ALA A 2 9.67 -34.74 -9.67
N MET A 3 9.14 -34.95 -10.87
CA MET A 3 8.68 -33.90 -11.78
C MET A 3 7.59 -33.11 -11.04
N ARG A 4 7.85 -31.85 -10.68
CA ARG A 4 6.84 -30.96 -10.10
C ARG A 4 5.94 -30.48 -11.22
N THR A 5 4.95 -31.29 -11.58
CA THR A 5 3.90 -30.92 -12.53
C THR A 5 3.12 -29.74 -11.93
N GLY A 6 2.98 -28.64 -12.69
CA GLY A 6 2.19 -27.50 -12.25
C GLY A 6 0.75 -27.91 -11.96
N GLN A 7 0.21 -27.47 -10.83
CA GLN A 7 -1.16 -27.79 -10.43
C GLN A 7 -2.16 -27.07 -11.35
N PRO A 8 -2.98 -27.79 -12.14
CA PRO A 8 -3.78 -27.18 -13.21
C PRO A 8 -5.03 -26.45 -12.71
N ASN A 9 -5.61 -26.82 -11.56
CA ASN A 9 -6.77 -26.15 -10.94
C ASN A 9 -6.99 -26.58 -9.47
N PHE A 10 -8.01 -25.99 -8.81
CA PHE A 10 -8.39 -26.23 -7.42
C PHE A 10 -9.84 -26.76 -7.28
N SER A 11 -10.30 -27.55 -8.23
CA SER A 11 -11.71 -27.96 -8.32
C SER A 11 -12.14 -28.97 -7.26
N LYS A 12 -11.22 -29.59 -6.52
CA LYS A 12 -11.52 -30.62 -5.50
C LYS A 12 -11.36 -30.17 -4.04
N GLY A 13 -11.12 -28.88 -3.78
CA GLY A 13 -11.06 -28.36 -2.41
C GLY A 13 -9.85 -28.85 -1.63
N GLU A 14 -9.94 -28.92 -0.30
CA GLU A 14 -8.87 -29.41 0.57
C GLU A 14 -8.89 -30.95 0.66
N ILE A 15 -7.77 -31.60 0.38
CA ILE A 15 -7.66 -33.07 0.41
C ILE A 15 -7.56 -33.57 1.85
N SER A 16 -8.21 -34.70 2.14
CA SER A 16 -8.11 -35.39 3.43
C SER A 16 -6.69 -35.87 3.71
N GLU A 17 -6.32 -36.00 4.99
CA GLU A 17 -5.00 -36.52 5.40
C GLU A 17 -4.72 -37.92 4.84
N ASP A 18 -5.75 -38.76 4.70
CA ASP A 18 -5.64 -40.11 4.14
C ASP A 18 -5.22 -40.14 2.65
N LEU A 19 -5.42 -39.02 1.94
CA LEU A 19 -5.09 -38.88 0.52
C LEU A 19 -3.72 -38.23 0.28
N LEU A 20 -3.00 -37.82 1.33
CA LEU A 20 -1.73 -37.12 1.21
C LEU A 20 -0.62 -37.96 0.56
N ALA A 21 -0.66 -39.28 0.73
CA ALA A 21 0.33 -40.19 0.14
C ALA A 21 -0.10 -40.71 -1.25
N ARG A 22 -1.34 -40.44 -1.66
CA ARG A 22 -1.97 -40.99 -2.88
C ARG A 22 -1.82 -40.06 -4.07
N VAL A 23 -0.57 -39.82 -4.45
CA VAL A 23 -0.17 -38.94 -5.56
C VAL A 23 -0.74 -39.36 -6.93
N ASP A 24 -1.13 -40.63 -7.04
CA ASP A 24 -1.72 -41.29 -8.21
C ASP A 24 -3.19 -40.95 -8.43
N VAL A 25 -3.89 -40.45 -7.41
CA VAL A 25 -5.33 -40.23 -7.48
C VAL A 25 -5.61 -38.87 -8.12
N ALA A 26 -6.59 -38.82 -9.03
CA ALA A 26 -6.93 -37.59 -9.74
C ALA A 26 -7.19 -36.40 -8.80
N ALA A 27 -7.82 -36.63 -7.64
CA ALA A 27 -8.09 -35.62 -6.64
C ALA A 27 -6.82 -34.96 -6.05
N TYR A 28 -5.70 -35.68 -5.98
CA TYR A 28 -4.42 -35.15 -5.51
C TYR A 28 -3.88 -34.07 -6.45
N GLN A 29 -4.10 -34.24 -7.76
CA GLN A 29 -3.63 -33.31 -8.80
C GLN A 29 -4.48 -32.03 -8.90
N VAL A 30 -5.70 -32.02 -8.34
CA VAL A 30 -6.66 -30.89 -8.47
C VAL A 30 -7.20 -30.38 -7.13
N GLY A 31 -6.57 -30.77 -6.01
CA GLY A 31 -6.93 -30.42 -4.65
C GLY A 31 -5.80 -29.73 -3.87
N LEU A 32 -6.15 -29.02 -2.80
CA LEU A 32 -5.22 -28.31 -1.92
C LEU A 32 -4.88 -29.17 -0.71
N ARG A 33 -3.62 -29.24 -0.31
CA ARG A 33 -3.25 -29.88 0.98
C ARG A 33 -3.84 -29.14 2.19
N ARG A 34 -3.92 -27.81 2.12
CA ARG A 34 -4.50 -26.97 3.17
C ARG A 34 -5.00 -25.64 2.62
N ALA A 35 -6.25 -25.28 2.87
CA ALA A 35 -6.85 -24.02 2.44
C ALA A 35 -6.88 -23.00 3.59
N ARG A 36 -6.33 -21.79 3.38
CA ARG A 36 -6.37 -20.70 4.37
C ARG A 36 -6.98 -19.45 3.74
N ASN A 37 -7.96 -18.82 4.41
CA ASN A 37 -8.69 -17.60 3.97
C ASN A 37 -9.45 -17.66 2.67
N VAL A 38 -9.80 -18.86 2.29
CA VAL A 38 -10.58 -19.08 1.11
C VAL A 38 -11.79 -19.90 1.49
N THR A 39 -12.91 -19.59 0.85
CA THR A 39 -14.10 -20.43 0.87
C THR A 39 -14.02 -21.31 -0.36
N ILE A 40 -14.04 -22.63 -0.15
CA ILE A 40 -14.11 -23.60 -1.25
C ILE A 40 -15.53 -23.54 -1.83
N LEU A 41 -15.63 -23.33 -3.13
CA LEU A 41 -16.90 -23.29 -3.83
C LEU A 41 -17.35 -24.72 -4.13
N LYS A 42 -18.63 -25.03 -3.89
CA LYS A 42 -19.22 -26.37 -4.11
C LYS A 42 -19.16 -26.85 -5.57
N TYR A 43 -18.94 -25.92 -6.51
CA TYR A 43 -18.83 -26.19 -7.94
C TYR A 43 -17.37 -26.25 -8.44
N GLY A 44 -16.40 -26.22 -7.51
CA GLY A 44 -14.97 -26.15 -7.81
C GLY A 44 -14.42 -24.73 -7.77
N GLY A 45 -13.16 -24.60 -7.35
CA GLY A 45 -12.47 -23.32 -7.17
C GLY A 45 -12.57 -22.77 -5.75
N VAL A 46 -11.92 -21.63 -5.54
CA VAL A 46 -11.80 -20.97 -4.23
C VAL A 46 -12.09 -19.48 -4.38
N THR A 47 -12.86 -18.92 -3.45
CA THR A 47 -13.08 -17.46 -3.36
C THR A 47 -12.47 -16.91 -2.09
N LYS A 48 -12.11 -15.62 -2.07
CA LYS A 48 -11.64 -14.96 -0.84
C LYS A 48 -12.71 -15.06 0.23
N ARG A 49 -12.33 -15.42 1.46
CA ARG A 49 -13.25 -15.37 2.61
C ARG A 49 -13.29 -13.93 3.12
N PRO A 50 -14.44 -13.22 3.06
CA PRO A 50 -14.54 -11.89 3.66
C PRO A 50 -14.32 -11.98 5.18
N GLY A 51 -13.46 -11.14 5.73
CA GLY A 51 -13.13 -11.13 7.15
C GLY A 51 -12.05 -10.10 7.48
N THR A 52 -11.86 -9.80 8.77
CA THR A 52 -10.89 -8.82 9.28
C THR A 52 -9.55 -9.44 9.69
N ARG A 53 -9.44 -10.78 9.61
CA ARG A 53 -8.26 -11.53 10.03
C ARG A 53 -7.25 -11.63 8.89
N LEU A 54 -6.04 -11.10 9.12
CA LEU A 54 -4.87 -11.34 8.28
C LEU A 54 -4.52 -12.83 8.28
N VAL A 55 -4.23 -13.40 7.11
CA VAL A 55 -4.22 -14.87 6.90
C VAL A 55 -2.86 -15.46 6.73
N ALA A 56 -1.97 -14.65 6.19
CA ALA A 56 -0.60 -14.67 6.59
C ALA A 56 -0.36 -13.28 7.15
N GLN A 57 0.20 -13.18 8.34
CA GLN A 57 0.92 -11.94 8.62
C GLN A 57 2.10 -11.91 7.65
N VAL A 58 2.31 -10.74 7.07
CA VAL A 58 3.61 -10.36 6.55
C VAL A 58 4.51 -10.33 7.78
N TYR A 59 5.04 -11.49 8.17
CA TYR A 59 5.97 -11.58 9.31
C TYR A 59 7.36 -11.25 8.78
N ALA A 60 8.14 -10.41 9.45
CA ALA A 60 8.02 -9.97 10.85
C ALA A 60 7.86 -8.43 10.90
N ASP A 61 7.04 -7.82 11.77
CA ASP A 61 7.45 -7.49 13.15
C ASP A 61 8.93 -7.83 13.39
N THR A 62 9.80 -7.13 12.68
CA THR A 62 11.22 -7.22 12.99
C THR A 62 11.51 -6.23 14.08
N SER A 63 11.08 -6.57 15.31
CA SER A 63 11.62 -6.04 16.57
C SER A 63 12.10 -4.59 16.43
N GLU A 64 11.17 -3.67 16.10
CA GLU A 64 11.49 -2.26 15.97
C GLU A 64 12.17 -1.83 17.27
N ALA A 65 13.49 -1.68 17.21
CA ALA A 65 14.24 -1.29 18.38
C ALA A 65 14.18 0.22 18.46
N ARG A 66 13.66 0.73 19.57
CA ARG A 66 13.63 2.15 19.85
C ARG A 66 14.56 2.40 21.01
N PHE A 67 15.57 3.21 20.81
CA PHE A 67 16.56 3.45 21.84
C PHE A 67 17.18 4.83 21.72
N THR A 68 17.85 5.26 22.79
CA THR A 68 18.72 6.44 22.75
C THR A 68 20.17 5.99 22.60
N GLY A 69 20.89 6.56 21.63
CA GLY A 69 22.29 6.20 21.38
C GLY A 69 23.06 7.30 20.68
N SER A 70 24.38 7.17 20.67
CA SER A 70 25.32 8.08 19.99
C SER A 70 26.21 7.31 19.04
N ILE A 71 26.65 7.92 17.94
CA ILE A 71 27.53 7.28 16.94
C ILE A 71 28.77 8.13 16.70
N MET A 72 29.95 7.55 16.90
CA MET A 72 31.22 8.17 16.55
C MET A 72 31.94 7.31 15.51
N GLY A 73 32.11 7.83 14.29
CA GLY A 73 32.62 7.04 13.17
C GLY A 73 31.74 5.81 12.93
N ALA A 74 32.33 4.62 12.99
CA ALA A 74 31.63 3.35 12.79
C ALA A 74 31.11 2.71 14.09
N VAL A 75 31.19 3.39 15.24
CA VAL A 75 30.80 2.80 16.54
C VAL A 75 29.54 3.48 17.06
N LEU A 76 28.46 2.70 17.13
CA LEU A 76 27.22 3.05 17.84
C LEU A 76 27.35 2.62 19.30
N THR A 77 27.00 3.51 20.23
CA THR A 77 26.99 3.25 21.68
C THR A 77 25.59 3.45 22.23
N VAL A 78 25.10 2.43 22.95
CA VAL A 78 23.91 2.50 23.81
C VAL A 78 24.41 2.43 25.25
N ALA A 79 24.17 3.48 26.05
CA ALA A 79 24.86 3.67 27.33
C ALA A 79 24.38 2.69 28.41
N ALA A 80 23.07 2.44 28.49
CA ALA A 80 22.47 1.55 29.47
C ALA A 80 21.31 0.73 28.89
N ASP A 81 21.00 -0.41 29.52
CA ASP A 81 19.94 -1.31 29.04
C ASP A 81 18.57 -0.65 29.05
N GLY A 82 18.37 0.33 29.94
CA GLY A 82 17.15 1.14 30.02
C GLY A 82 17.01 2.18 28.91
N ASP A 83 18.07 2.47 28.16
CA ASP A 83 18.00 3.34 26.98
C ASP A 83 17.32 2.63 25.80
N VAL A 84 17.18 1.30 25.86
CA VAL A 84 16.42 0.50 24.90
C VAL A 84 14.98 0.40 25.36
N THR A 85 14.15 1.27 24.80
CA THR A 85 12.73 1.42 25.16
C THR A 85 11.82 0.35 24.55
N SER A 86 12.21 -0.23 23.42
CA SER A 86 11.54 -1.39 22.81
C SER A 86 12.50 -2.18 21.93
N GLY A 87 12.17 -3.44 21.66
CA GLY A 87 12.94 -4.30 20.76
C GLY A 87 14.34 -4.64 21.27
N GLY A 88 15.23 -5.03 20.36
CA GLY A 88 16.62 -5.34 20.64
C GLY A 88 17.50 -5.07 19.42
N LEU A 89 18.74 -4.66 19.66
CA LEU A 89 19.69 -4.32 18.60
C LEU A 89 20.36 -5.57 18.05
N ALA A 90 20.34 -5.74 16.73
CA ALA A 90 20.92 -6.90 16.06
C ALA A 90 21.67 -6.52 14.79
N VAL A 91 22.68 -7.33 14.44
CA VAL A 91 23.39 -7.22 13.17
C VAL A 91 22.41 -7.42 12.00
N GLY A 92 22.53 -6.57 10.99
CA GLY A 92 21.64 -6.52 9.84
C GLY A 92 20.53 -5.48 9.94
N GLN A 93 20.29 -4.88 11.11
CA GLN A 93 19.29 -3.82 11.24
C GLN A 93 19.74 -2.53 10.57
N THR A 94 18.82 -1.90 9.85
CA THR A 94 18.97 -0.52 9.38
C THR A 94 18.58 0.43 10.49
N ILE A 95 19.45 1.39 10.80
CA ILE A 95 19.22 2.42 11.81
C ILE A 95 18.86 3.74 11.15
N THR A 96 17.90 4.44 11.76
CA THR A 96 17.42 5.74 11.32
C THR A 96 17.26 6.65 12.52
N GLY A 97 17.50 7.94 12.33
CA GLY A 97 17.45 8.93 13.40
C GLY A 97 18.04 10.25 12.93
N THR A 98 17.82 11.31 13.71
CA THR A 98 18.33 12.64 13.42
C THR A 98 19.86 12.62 13.35
N GLY A 99 20.43 13.12 12.25
CA GLY A 99 21.89 13.19 12.06
C GLY A 99 22.55 11.88 11.62
N ILE A 100 21.81 10.79 11.48
CA ILE A 100 22.33 9.51 10.98
C ILE A 100 22.18 9.47 9.46
N ALA A 101 23.27 9.12 8.77
CA ALA A 101 23.29 8.94 7.32
C ALA A 101 22.27 7.88 6.88
N THR A 102 21.54 8.16 5.80
CA THR A 102 20.55 7.24 5.25
C THR A 102 21.17 5.89 4.89
N GLY A 103 20.48 4.79 5.24
CA GLY A 103 20.93 3.44 4.92
C GLY A 103 22.02 2.89 5.86
N THR A 104 22.28 3.56 6.99
CA THR A 104 23.21 3.04 7.99
C THR A 104 22.71 1.71 8.56
N ILE A 105 23.55 0.69 8.57
CA ILE A 105 23.25 -0.67 9.04
C ILE A 105 24.20 -1.09 10.17
N ILE A 106 23.70 -1.88 11.12
CA ILE A 106 24.54 -2.56 12.11
C ILE A 106 25.24 -3.73 11.43
N THR A 107 26.56 -3.70 11.33
CA THR A 107 27.38 -4.71 10.66
C THR A 107 28.06 -5.69 11.62
N GLY A 108 28.10 -5.37 12.92
CA GLY A 108 28.71 -6.23 13.92
C GLY A 108 28.30 -5.87 15.35
N TYR A 109 28.38 -6.85 16.24
CA TYR A 109 28.34 -6.59 17.67
C TYR A 109 29.73 -6.13 18.12
N GLY A 110 29.80 -5.04 18.90
CA GLY A 110 30.99 -4.67 19.66
C GLY A 110 30.95 -5.35 21.01
N THR A 111 30.70 -4.58 22.07
CA THR A 111 30.44 -5.13 23.42
C THR A 111 28.97 -5.46 23.68
N GLY A 112 28.06 -5.00 22.81
CA GLY A 112 26.62 -5.18 22.99
C GLY A 112 26.13 -6.59 22.63
N ASN A 113 25.07 -7.03 23.32
CA ASN A 113 24.38 -8.31 23.07
C ASN A 113 22.86 -8.11 23.05
N GLY A 114 22.39 -7.20 22.21
CA GLY A 114 20.97 -6.90 22.05
C GLY A 114 20.42 -5.68 22.80
N LYS A 115 21.18 -5.10 23.74
CA LYS A 115 20.77 -3.90 24.51
C LYS A 115 21.90 -2.86 24.65
N ALA A 116 22.38 -2.60 25.87
CA ALA A 116 23.50 -1.69 26.08
C ALA A 116 24.79 -2.24 25.49
N GLY A 117 25.74 -1.35 25.28
CA GLY A 117 27.07 -1.65 24.75
C GLY A 117 27.28 -1.02 23.39
N THR A 118 28.33 -1.48 22.72
CA THR A 118 28.74 -0.95 21.43
C THR A 118 28.38 -1.89 20.28
N TYR A 119 28.13 -1.28 19.13
CA TYR A 119 27.77 -1.93 17.87
C TYR A 119 28.56 -1.29 16.74
N ILE A 120 28.94 -2.06 15.73
CA ILE A 120 29.62 -1.55 14.55
C ILE A 120 28.58 -1.22 13.49
N VAL A 121 28.67 -0.03 12.89
CA VAL A 121 27.74 0.45 11.87
C VAL A 121 28.46 0.85 10.58
N SER A 122 27.76 0.74 9.46
CA SER A 122 28.24 1.20 8.15
C SER A 122 27.11 1.90 7.39
N PRO A 123 27.35 3.05 6.73
CA PRO A 123 28.62 3.78 6.70
C PRO A 123 28.96 4.43 8.06
N ALA A 124 30.24 4.77 8.23
CA ALA A 124 30.70 5.55 9.38
C ALA A 124 30.10 6.97 9.36
N GLN A 125 29.73 7.50 10.52
CA GLN A 125 29.10 8.81 10.66
C GLN A 125 30.15 9.91 10.79
N THR A 126 30.08 10.91 9.90
CA THR A 126 30.89 12.13 9.93
C THR A 126 30.00 13.32 9.54
N PRO A 127 29.75 14.31 10.43
CA PRO A 127 30.23 14.42 11.81
C PRO A 127 29.65 13.35 12.75
N ALA A 128 30.22 13.20 13.94
CA ALA A 128 29.70 12.29 14.96
C ALA A 128 28.28 12.71 15.39
N VAL A 129 27.44 11.72 15.69
CA VAL A 129 26.06 11.89 16.13
C VAL A 129 26.02 11.79 17.65
N GLY A 130 25.61 12.86 18.33
CA GLY A 130 25.39 12.84 19.78
C GLY A 130 24.20 11.96 20.20
N PRO A 131 23.94 11.81 21.50
CA PRO A 131 22.80 11.04 22.00
C PRO A 131 21.48 11.53 21.39
N THR A 132 20.79 10.65 20.65
CA THR A 132 19.50 10.94 20.01
C THR A 132 18.62 9.70 20.03
N SER A 133 17.32 9.87 19.80
CA SER A 133 16.41 8.76 19.53
C SER A 133 16.76 8.11 18.19
N ILE A 134 16.92 6.79 18.21
CA ILE A 134 17.28 5.95 17.06
C ILE A 134 16.24 4.84 16.93
N PHE A 135 15.83 4.58 15.70
CA PHE A 135 14.96 3.47 15.32
C PHE A 135 15.79 2.48 14.52
N ALA A 136 15.84 1.22 14.98
CA ALA A 136 16.44 0.12 14.23
C ALA A 136 15.36 -0.85 13.76
N THR A 137 15.35 -1.13 12.46
CA THR A 137 14.44 -2.08 11.83
C THR A 137 15.26 -3.12 11.09
N MET A 138 14.84 -4.39 11.08
CA MET A 138 15.47 -5.28 10.11
C MET A 138 14.98 -4.92 8.71
N PRO A 139 15.81 -5.14 7.66
CA PRO A 139 15.35 -5.07 6.30
C PRO A 139 14.14 -5.99 6.12
N ALA A 140 13.12 -5.50 5.40
CA ALA A 140 11.91 -6.25 5.14
C ALA A 140 12.27 -7.62 4.54
N ALA A 141 11.68 -8.69 5.08
CA ALA A 141 11.98 -10.03 4.64
C ALA A 141 11.63 -10.20 3.15
N VAL A 142 12.61 -10.66 2.38
CA VAL A 142 12.51 -10.92 0.95
C VAL A 142 12.18 -12.39 0.71
N ARG A 143 11.28 -12.69 -0.22
CA ARG A 143 10.89 -14.07 -0.56
C ARG A 143 11.06 -14.35 -2.04
N LEU A 144 11.59 -15.53 -2.36
CA LEU A 144 11.58 -16.04 -3.72
C LEU A 144 10.29 -16.84 -3.97
N PHE A 145 9.57 -16.46 -5.01
CA PHE A 145 8.41 -17.15 -5.53
C PHE A 145 8.74 -17.77 -6.88
N PRO A 146 8.64 -19.10 -7.05
CA PRO A 146 8.76 -19.69 -8.37
C PRO A 146 7.58 -19.25 -9.23
N PHE A 147 7.86 -18.80 -10.45
CA PHE A 147 6.85 -18.40 -11.42
C PHE A 147 7.18 -19.02 -12.77
N GLN A 148 6.19 -19.65 -13.40
CA GLN A 148 6.36 -20.24 -14.72
C GLN A 148 5.27 -19.69 -15.63
N PHE A 149 5.68 -18.87 -16.61
CA PHE A 149 4.77 -18.35 -17.62
C PHE A 149 4.52 -19.39 -18.72
N SER A 150 5.54 -20.18 -19.08
CA SER A 150 5.44 -21.23 -20.10
C SER A 150 6.39 -22.40 -19.80
N LEU A 151 6.27 -23.48 -20.58
CA LEU A 151 7.14 -24.66 -20.46
C LEU A 151 8.64 -24.34 -20.68
N THR A 152 8.94 -23.23 -21.34
CA THR A 152 10.31 -22.81 -21.67
C THR A 152 10.75 -21.55 -20.92
N GLN A 153 9.83 -20.83 -20.28
CA GLN A 153 10.13 -19.60 -19.54
C GLN A 153 9.73 -19.75 -18.07
N THR A 154 10.76 -19.95 -17.24
CA THR A 154 10.64 -20.02 -15.78
C THR A 154 11.43 -18.89 -15.14
N TYR A 155 10.80 -18.20 -14.20
CA TYR A 155 11.38 -17.12 -13.41
C TYR A 155 11.35 -17.46 -11.92
N ALA A 156 12.30 -16.92 -11.17
CA ALA A 156 12.15 -16.74 -9.74
C ALA A 156 11.81 -15.28 -9.49
N LEU A 157 10.63 -15.00 -8.91
CA LEU A 157 10.23 -13.65 -8.54
C LEU A 157 10.66 -13.39 -7.11
N GLU A 158 11.57 -12.46 -6.93
CA GLU A 158 11.87 -11.93 -5.62
C GLU A 158 10.83 -10.88 -5.26
N MET A 159 10.12 -11.12 -4.16
CA MET A 159 9.09 -10.25 -3.63
C MET A 159 9.55 -9.69 -2.28
N GLY A 160 9.60 -8.37 -2.17
CA GLY A 160 9.83 -7.66 -0.91
C GLY A 160 8.72 -6.64 -0.64
N GLN A 161 8.91 -5.82 0.39
CA GLN A 161 7.92 -4.79 0.74
C GLN A 161 7.86 -3.73 -0.37
N GLY A 162 6.75 -3.71 -1.12
CA GLY A 162 6.51 -2.70 -2.15
C GLY A 162 7.31 -2.88 -3.45
N TYR A 163 8.02 -4.01 -3.63
CA TYR A 163 8.73 -4.30 -4.87
C TYR A 163 8.68 -5.78 -5.26
N MET A 164 8.85 -6.03 -6.56
CA MET A 164 9.07 -7.34 -7.16
C MET A 164 10.21 -7.22 -8.16
N ARG A 165 11.17 -8.15 -8.13
CA ARG A 165 12.20 -8.26 -9.19
C ARG A 165 12.26 -9.68 -9.74
N PRO A 166 12.26 -9.87 -11.07
CA PRO A 166 12.38 -11.19 -11.69
C PRO A 166 13.85 -11.62 -11.82
N ALA A 167 14.08 -12.93 -11.67
CA ALA A 167 15.32 -13.62 -11.97
C ALA A 167 15.06 -14.73 -12.98
N ALA A 168 15.95 -14.90 -13.96
CA ALA A 168 15.87 -15.90 -15.01
C ALA A 168 17.26 -16.48 -15.29
N ASN A 169 17.32 -17.74 -15.78
CA ASN A 169 18.57 -18.38 -16.20
C ASN A 169 19.72 -18.32 -15.17
N GLY A 170 19.40 -18.33 -13.87
CA GLY A 170 20.37 -18.29 -12.78
C GLY A 170 20.83 -16.91 -12.34
N GLY A 171 20.27 -15.82 -12.87
CA GLY A 171 20.61 -14.44 -12.48
C GLY A 171 19.41 -13.49 -12.43
N LEU A 172 19.60 -12.29 -11.89
CA LEU A 172 18.61 -11.22 -11.95
C LEU A 172 18.42 -10.79 -13.41
N VAL A 173 17.19 -10.43 -13.76
CA VAL A 173 16.94 -9.72 -15.02
C VAL A 173 17.50 -8.31 -14.86
N ILE A 174 18.44 -7.95 -15.74
CA ILE A 174 19.16 -6.69 -15.73
C ILE A 174 18.93 -5.96 -17.06
N GLU A 175 19.11 -4.64 -17.05
CA GLU A 175 19.08 -3.80 -18.25
C GLU A 175 20.32 -4.03 -19.13
N GLU A 176 20.38 -3.32 -20.27
CA GLU A 176 21.57 -3.35 -21.14
C GLU A 176 22.84 -2.87 -20.41
N LYS A 177 23.99 -3.47 -20.75
CA LYS A 177 25.30 -3.01 -20.25
C LYS A 177 25.61 -1.64 -20.88
N LEU A 178 25.98 -0.66 -20.06
CA LEU A 178 26.55 0.61 -20.52
C LEU A 178 28.09 0.53 -20.55
N THR A 179 28.71 1.21 -21.51
CA THR A 179 30.18 1.32 -21.58
C THR A 179 30.70 2.21 -20.46
N ILE A 180 31.67 1.71 -19.70
CA ILE A 180 32.38 2.51 -18.69
C ILE A 180 33.54 3.27 -19.34
N LYS A 181 33.53 4.60 -19.22
CA LYS A 181 34.57 5.50 -19.78
C LYS A 181 35.76 5.68 -18.86
N ALA A 182 35.49 5.79 -17.56
CA ALA A 182 36.49 5.97 -16.53
C ALA A 182 35.98 5.46 -15.18
N ILE A 183 36.91 5.08 -14.31
CA ILE A 183 36.63 4.76 -12.92
C ILE A 183 37.65 5.51 -12.06
N THR A 184 37.16 6.29 -11.10
CA THR A 184 38.00 6.97 -10.10
C THR A 184 37.95 6.20 -8.79
N LEU A 185 39.12 5.82 -8.28
CA LEU A 185 39.25 5.05 -7.05
C LEU A 185 38.99 5.89 -5.81
N GLY A 186 38.46 5.25 -4.76
CA GLY A 186 38.29 5.86 -3.45
C GLY A 186 37.65 4.90 -2.46
N THR A 187 37.40 5.40 -1.25
CA THR A 187 36.58 4.69 -0.24
C THR A 187 35.13 4.49 -0.72
N THR A 188 34.72 5.31 -1.68
CA THR A 188 33.60 5.09 -2.59
C THR A 188 34.12 5.24 -4.02
N THR A 189 33.62 4.44 -4.94
CA THR A 189 34.10 4.42 -6.33
C THR A 189 33.22 5.31 -7.21
N VAL A 190 33.82 6.15 -8.05
CA VAL A 190 33.08 6.95 -9.05
C VAL A 190 33.22 6.31 -10.42
N ILE A 191 32.11 6.12 -11.12
CA ILE A 191 32.06 5.53 -12.46
C ILE A 191 31.51 6.56 -13.43
N GLU A 192 32.23 6.74 -14.55
CA GLU A 192 31.77 7.55 -15.67
C GLU A 192 31.10 6.67 -16.72
N ALA A 193 29.81 6.91 -16.93
CA ALA A 193 28.99 6.33 -17.98
C ALA A 193 27.92 7.34 -18.38
N ASP A 194 27.78 7.60 -19.67
CA ASP A 194 26.84 8.63 -20.13
C ASP A 194 25.38 8.18 -20.04
N TYR A 195 24.50 9.10 -19.66
CA TYR A 195 23.05 8.94 -19.79
C TYR A 195 22.53 7.63 -19.19
N HIS A 196 23.03 7.34 -17.99
CA HIS A 196 22.75 6.10 -17.28
C HIS A 196 21.34 6.06 -16.68
N SER A 197 20.70 7.21 -16.47
CA SER A 197 19.34 7.35 -15.87
C SER A 197 19.16 6.74 -14.48
N TYR A 198 20.25 6.32 -13.84
CA TYR A 198 20.22 5.82 -12.47
C TYR A 198 19.85 6.92 -11.47
N ALA A 199 19.19 6.52 -10.40
CA ALA A 199 18.91 7.32 -9.23
C ALA A 199 19.74 6.84 -8.03
N VAL A 200 19.84 7.69 -7.01
CA VAL A 200 20.43 7.30 -5.72
C VAL A 200 19.59 6.17 -5.11
N GLY A 201 20.26 5.10 -4.68
CA GLY A 201 19.64 3.90 -4.13
C GLY A 201 19.52 2.72 -5.10
N ASP A 202 19.69 2.96 -6.40
CA ASP A 202 19.64 1.90 -7.41
C ASP A 202 20.77 0.87 -7.23
N GLN A 203 20.53 -0.36 -7.65
CA GLN A 203 21.52 -1.44 -7.66
C GLN A 203 22.07 -1.66 -9.07
N VAL A 204 23.38 -1.62 -9.21
CA VAL A 204 24.09 -1.81 -10.49
C VAL A 204 24.97 -3.05 -10.42
N TYR A 205 24.93 -3.89 -11.45
CA TYR A 205 25.72 -5.11 -11.55
C TYR A 205 26.84 -4.91 -12.59
N PHE A 206 28.08 -5.26 -12.21
CA PHE A 206 29.24 -5.11 -13.07
C PHE A 206 29.67 -6.44 -13.66
N SER A 207 29.94 -6.44 -14.97
CA SER A 207 30.46 -7.61 -15.68
C SER A 207 31.23 -7.22 -16.93
N GLY A 208 32.21 -8.05 -17.28
CA GLY A 208 33.00 -7.89 -18.51
C GLY A 208 33.91 -6.66 -18.52
N ILE A 209 34.28 -6.10 -17.37
CA ILE A 209 35.28 -5.05 -17.27
C ILE A 209 36.67 -5.68 -17.41
N GLU A 210 37.44 -5.27 -18.42
CA GLU A 210 38.74 -5.89 -18.73
C GLU A 210 39.90 -5.39 -17.85
N SER A 211 39.98 -4.08 -17.60
CA SER A 211 41.14 -3.48 -16.90
C SER A 211 41.01 -3.45 -15.37
N MET A 212 39.78 -3.41 -14.85
CA MET A 212 39.46 -3.45 -13.42
C MET A 212 38.52 -4.62 -13.12
N THR A 213 39.06 -5.83 -13.24
CA THR A 213 38.29 -7.07 -13.12
C THR A 213 37.71 -7.30 -11.73
N GLU A 214 38.23 -6.64 -10.70
CA GLU A 214 37.83 -6.78 -9.30
C GLU A 214 36.37 -6.38 -9.05
N LEU A 215 35.80 -5.52 -9.91
CA LEU A 215 34.39 -5.14 -9.88
C LEU A 215 33.47 -6.20 -10.51
N ASN A 216 33.97 -7.06 -11.40
CA ASN A 216 33.14 -8.04 -12.08
C ASN A 216 32.47 -9.01 -11.10
N GLY A 217 31.19 -9.30 -11.33
CA GLY A 217 30.40 -10.19 -10.50
C GLY A 217 29.85 -9.52 -9.24
N ARG A 218 30.09 -8.23 -9.02
CA ARG A 218 29.58 -7.48 -7.87
C ARG A 218 28.31 -6.71 -8.21
N VAL A 219 27.41 -6.63 -7.22
CA VAL A 219 26.31 -5.68 -7.19
C VAL A 219 26.69 -4.55 -6.24
N ALA A 220 26.58 -3.30 -6.69
CA ALA A 220 26.82 -2.12 -5.86
C ALA A 220 25.57 -1.23 -5.82
N ARG A 221 25.42 -0.44 -4.76
CA ARG A 221 24.38 0.57 -4.62
C ARG A 221 24.90 1.93 -5.05
N VAL A 222 24.08 2.68 -5.77
CA VAL A 222 24.35 4.06 -6.16
C VAL A 222 24.14 5.01 -4.97
N LEU A 223 25.18 5.77 -4.63
CA LEU A 223 25.21 6.75 -3.54
C LEU A 223 24.96 8.19 -4.00
N ALA A 224 25.45 8.53 -5.20
CA ALA A 224 25.30 9.86 -5.79
C ALA A 224 25.25 9.77 -7.32
N VAL A 225 24.58 10.72 -7.95
CA VAL A 225 24.35 10.76 -9.40
C VAL A 225 24.67 12.15 -9.95
N ALA A 226 25.37 12.19 -11.07
CA ALA A 226 25.55 13.33 -11.96
C ALA A 226 25.11 12.95 -13.38
N LEU A 227 25.21 13.85 -14.35
CA LEU A 227 24.70 13.60 -15.70
C LEU A 227 25.45 12.48 -16.45
N HIS A 228 26.76 12.35 -16.20
CA HIS A 228 27.67 11.42 -16.90
C HIS A 228 28.45 10.53 -15.93
N SER A 229 28.07 10.53 -14.65
CA SER A 229 28.77 9.74 -13.64
C SER A 229 27.88 9.45 -12.44
N PHE A 230 28.22 8.38 -11.74
CA PHE A 230 27.57 8.01 -10.50
C PHE A 230 28.60 7.42 -9.52
N THR A 231 28.33 7.55 -8.23
CA THR A 231 29.17 7.04 -7.15
C THR A 231 28.55 5.78 -6.57
N ILE A 232 29.33 4.74 -6.30
CA ILE A 232 28.88 3.47 -5.73
C ILE A 232 29.50 3.19 -4.35
N ASP A 233 28.82 2.34 -3.57
CA ASP A 233 29.20 1.89 -2.23
C ASP A 233 30.32 0.81 -2.21
N VAL A 234 31.32 0.95 -3.08
CA VAL A 234 32.48 0.07 -3.15
C VAL A 234 33.75 0.84 -2.77
N ASP A 235 34.47 0.33 -1.77
CA ASP A 235 35.85 0.75 -1.49
C ASP A 235 36.79 0.08 -2.50
N SER A 236 37.35 0.89 -3.38
CA SER A 236 38.26 0.46 -4.43
C SER A 236 39.69 0.94 -4.18
N THR A 237 40.02 1.43 -3.00
CA THR A 237 41.36 1.98 -2.71
C THR A 237 42.51 0.98 -2.97
N GLY A 238 42.23 -0.32 -2.92
CA GLY A 238 43.18 -1.39 -3.23
C GLY A 238 43.02 -2.04 -4.61
N PHE A 239 42.19 -1.50 -5.52
CA PHE A 239 41.94 -2.10 -6.82
C PHE A 239 42.96 -1.65 -7.86
N THR A 240 43.16 -2.47 -8.90
CA THR A 240 43.95 -2.11 -10.06
C THR A 240 43.36 -0.88 -10.76
N PRO A 241 44.14 0.17 -11.08
CA PRO A 241 43.63 1.35 -11.77
C PRO A 241 42.96 1.00 -13.10
N PHE A 242 41.80 1.59 -13.35
CA PHE A 242 41.09 1.40 -14.61
C PHE A 242 41.86 2.07 -15.75
N VAL A 243 41.94 1.40 -16.90
CA VAL A 243 42.46 1.98 -18.13
C VAL A 243 41.30 2.70 -18.84
N PRO A 244 41.35 4.04 -19.03
CA PRO A 244 40.25 4.77 -19.64
C PRO A 244 39.82 4.21 -21.00
N ASN A 245 38.51 4.14 -21.23
CA ASN A 245 37.88 3.58 -22.44
C ASN A 245 38.30 2.15 -22.80
N SER A 246 38.79 1.36 -21.84
CA SER A 246 39.12 -0.05 -22.09
C SER A 246 37.93 -1.01 -21.93
N ASP A 247 36.77 -0.54 -21.46
CA ASP A 247 35.59 -1.38 -21.32
C ASP A 247 34.92 -1.59 -22.69
N THR A 248 34.68 -2.84 -23.04
CA THR A 248 34.10 -3.24 -24.34
C THR A 248 32.76 -3.95 -24.15
N GLY A 249 31.95 -4.01 -25.21
CA GLY A 249 30.68 -4.76 -25.22
C GLY A 249 29.48 -4.08 -24.52
N GLY A 250 29.66 -2.87 -23.99
CA GLY A 250 28.55 -2.01 -23.53
C GLY A 250 28.04 -1.08 -24.63
N THR A 251 26.81 -0.57 -24.45
CA THR A 251 26.23 0.49 -25.27
C THR A 251 26.77 1.86 -24.82
N THR A 252 27.31 2.65 -25.75
CA THR A 252 27.64 4.06 -25.51
C THR A 252 26.44 4.93 -25.93
N ARG A 253 25.77 5.53 -24.95
CA ARG A 253 24.64 6.43 -25.21
C ARG A 253 25.15 7.84 -25.51
N VAL A 254 24.57 8.49 -26.52
CA VAL A 254 24.89 9.88 -26.91
C VAL A 254 23.80 10.88 -26.51
N SER A 255 22.66 10.39 -26.02
CA SER A 255 21.54 11.18 -25.52
C SER A 255 20.84 10.45 -24.37
N PRO A 256 20.04 11.15 -23.55
CA PRO A 256 19.20 10.52 -22.53
C PRO A 256 18.29 9.44 -23.15
N PRO A 257 18.05 8.31 -22.46
CA PRO A 257 17.02 7.36 -22.87
C PRO A 257 15.66 8.04 -22.93
N ALA A 258 14.81 7.56 -23.84
CA ALA A 258 13.41 7.99 -23.84
C ALA A 258 12.80 7.70 -22.46
N PRO A 259 12.04 8.64 -21.86
CA PRO A 259 11.36 8.38 -20.60
C PRO A 259 10.44 7.16 -20.75
N PRO A 260 10.24 6.37 -19.68
CA PRO A 260 9.32 5.24 -19.73
C PRO A 260 7.95 5.73 -20.23
N PRO A 261 7.25 4.93 -21.06
CA PRO A 261 5.94 5.31 -21.52
C PRO A 261 5.05 5.61 -20.31
N PRO A 262 4.18 6.65 -20.37
CA PRO A 262 3.28 6.94 -19.28
C PRO A 262 2.49 5.67 -18.93
N PRO A 263 2.19 5.43 -17.64
CA PRO A 263 1.42 4.27 -17.23
C PRO A 263 0.18 4.13 -18.11
N PRO A 264 -0.20 2.92 -18.53
CA PRO A 264 -1.46 2.73 -19.23
C PRO A 264 -2.56 3.40 -18.41
N ALA A 265 -3.41 4.19 -19.05
CA ALA A 265 -4.56 4.77 -18.37
C ALA A 265 -5.30 3.61 -17.71
N VAL A 266 -5.36 3.62 -16.37
CA VAL A 266 -6.13 2.63 -15.62
C VAL A 266 -7.54 2.73 -16.19
N PRO A 267 -8.07 1.65 -16.79
CA PRO A 267 -9.44 1.68 -17.29
C PRO A 267 -10.31 2.19 -16.15
N PRO A 268 -11.17 3.20 -16.38
CA PRO A 268 -12.08 3.63 -15.34
C PRO A 268 -12.76 2.37 -14.80
N PRO A 269 -12.89 2.24 -13.46
CA PRO A 269 -13.56 1.08 -12.89
C PRO A 269 -14.85 0.88 -13.65
N SER A 270 -15.12 -0.36 -14.06
CA SER A 270 -16.37 -0.69 -14.76
C SER A 270 -17.49 0.02 -13.99
N PRO A 271 -18.32 0.85 -14.65
CA PRO A 271 -19.43 1.46 -13.95
C PRO A 271 -20.17 0.32 -13.25
N PRO A 272 -20.54 0.49 -11.95
CA PRO A 272 -21.24 -0.55 -11.24
C PRO A 272 -22.40 -1.00 -12.14
N PRO A 273 -22.65 -2.32 -12.24
CA PRO A 273 -23.77 -2.80 -13.04
C PRO A 273 -25.00 -1.96 -12.64
N PRO A 274 -25.80 -1.48 -13.61
CA PRO A 274 -27.02 -0.76 -13.27
C PRO A 274 -27.73 -1.58 -12.19
N PRO A 275 -28.16 -0.94 -11.09
CA PRO A 275 -28.87 -1.63 -10.04
C PRO A 275 -29.96 -2.47 -10.72
N PRO A 276 -30.20 -3.71 -10.25
CA PRO A 276 -31.24 -4.55 -10.84
C PRO A 276 -32.48 -3.69 -11.01
N ASP A 277 -33.15 -3.78 -12.15
CA ASP A 277 -34.43 -3.11 -12.38
C ASP A 277 -35.35 -3.49 -11.22
N VAL A 278 -35.37 -2.61 -10.21
CA VAL A 278 -36.32 -2.68 -9.12
C VAL A 278 -37.60 -2.27 -9.78
N GLY A 279 -38.35 -3.31 -10.15
CA GLY A 279 -39.58 -3.24 -10.91
C GLY A 279 -40.38 -2.00 -10.53
N GLY A 280 -40.85 -1.30 -11.57
CA GLY A 280 -41.62 -0.07 -11.46
C GLY A 280 -42.65 -0.14 -10.34
N GLY A 281 -42.42 0.67 -9.31
CA GLY A 281 -43.40 1.06 -8.32
C GLY A 281 -43.55 2.57 -8.41
N GLY A 282 -44.54 3.03 -9.17
CA GLY A 282 -44.88 4.44 -9.29
C GLY A 282 -45.13 5.06 -7.91
N GLY A 283 -44.52 6.21 -7.67
CA GLY A 283 -44.72 7.00 -6.46
C GLY A 283 -43.74 8.17 -6.43
N PHE A 284 -44.19 9.33 -6.91
CA PHE A 284 -43.49 10.62 -6.92
C PHE A 284 -43.29 11.20 -5.49
N GLY A 285 -42.66 10.44 -4.59
CA GLY A 285 -42.53 10.82 -3.18
C GLY A 285 -41.20 10.36 -2.58
N GLY A 286 -40.08 10.84 -3.11
CA GLY A 286 -38.78 10.67 -2.47
C GLY A 286 -38.56 11.77 -1.42
N HIS A 287 -38.44 11.43 -0.14
CA HIS A 287 -38.02 12.37 0.92
C HIS A 287 -36.56 12.79 0.71
N CYS A 288 -36.31 13.96 0.12
CA CYS A 288 -34.95 14.41 -0.24
C CYS A 288 -34.75 15.89 0.08
N VAL A 289 -33.53 16.25 0.50
CA VAL A 289 -33.07 17.65 0.65
C VAL A 289 -32.20 18.04 -0.54
N THR A 290 -32.01 19.34 -0.80
CA THR A 290 -31.11 19.79 -1.88
C THR A 290 -29.65 19.47 -1.59
N VAL A 291 -28.86 19.30 -2.66
CA VAL A 291 -27.45 18.87 -2.58
C VAL A 291 -26.51 19.79 -1.79
N ASP A 292 -26.85 21.07 -1.70
CA ASP A 292 -26.15 22.13 -0.96
C ASP A 292 -26.53 22.15 0.54
N THR A 293 -27.45 21.28 0.97
CA THR A 293 -27.88 21.21 2.37
C THR A 293 -26.77 20.64 3.25
N MET A 294 -26.41 21.36 4.31
CA MET A 294 -25.42 20.93 5.29
C MET A 294 -25.94 19.78 6.16
N ILE A 295 -25.18 18.69 6.28
CA ILE A 295 -25.50 17.50 7.07
C ILE A 295 -24.53 17.39 8.25
N LEU A 296 -25.05 17.14 9.45
CA LEU A 296 -24.24 17.02 10.66
C LEU A 296 -23.52 15.65 10.74
N MET A 297 -22.19 15.70 10.76
CA MET A 297 -21.33 14.53 10.86
C MET A 297 -21.10 14.12 12.31
N ALA A 298 -20.71 12.87 12.54
CA ALA A 298 -20.43 12.31 13.86
C ALA A 298 -19.33 13.07 14.64
N ASP A 299 -18.38 13.67 13.93
CA ASP A 299 -17.29 14.47 14.48
C ASP A 299 -17.69 15.93 14.81
N GLY A 300 -18.96 16.30 14.59
CA GLY A 300 -19.49 17.62 14.86
C GLY A 300 -19.25 18.64 13.73
N ARG A 301 -18.56 18.27 12.65
CA ARG A 301 -18.49 19.10 11.44
C ARG A 301 -19.77 18.95 10.62
N GLU A 302 -20.01 19.91 9.75
CA GLU A 302 -21.06 19.84 8.73
C GLU A 302 -20.48 19.58 7.35
N LYS A 303 -21.24 18.87 6.52
CA LYS A 303 -20.84 18.47 5.17
C LYS A 303 -22.03 18.60 4.23
N GLU A 304 -21.85 19.24 3.07
CA GLU A 304 -22.92 19.33 2.08
C GLU A 304 -23.39 17.95 1.61
N ALA A 305 -24.69 17.82 1.36
CA ALA A 305 -25.31 16.53 1.03
C ALA A 305 -24.70 15.85 -0.20
N HIS A 306 -24.18 16.59 -1.20
CA HIS A 306 -23.46 15.98 -2.34
C HIS A 306 -22.10 15.39 -2.01
N LEU A 307 -21.47 15.78 -0.90
CA LEU A 307 -20.17 15.23 -0.50
C LEU A 307 -20.32 14.00 0.39
N VAL A 308 -21.51 13.72 0.92
CA VAL A 308 -21.77 12.58 1.80
C VAL A 308 -21.57 11.27 1.03
N HIS A 309 -20.83 10.32 1.63
CA HIS A 309 -20.57 9.01 1.03
C HIS A 309 -21.16 7.87 1.88
N ILE A 310 -21.40 6.72 1.25
CA ILE A 310 -21.75 5.49 1.95
C ILE A 310 -20.63 5.16 2.95
N GLY A 311 -21.00 4.88 4.20
CA GLY A 311 -20.08 4.63 5.31
C GLY A 311 -19.76 5.86 6.16
N ASP A 312 -20.08 7.08 5.70
CA ASP A 312 -19.95 8.27 6.54
C ASP A 312 -20.85 8.13 7.79
N LEU A 313 -20.32 8.51 8.96
CA LEU A 313 -21.07 8.52 10.21
C LEU A 313 -21.73 9.88 10.43
N LEU A 314 -23.05 9.89 10.56
CA LEU A 314 -23.84 11.09 10.82
C LEU A 314 -24.24 11.15 12.30
N ARG A 315 -24.27 12.36 12.87
CA ARG A 315 -24.82 12.57 14.21
C ARG A 315 -26.29 12.92 14.11
N THR A 316 -27.15 12.10 14.68
CA THR A 316 -28.62 12.27 14.57
C THR A 316 -29.36 11.71 15.78
N ARG A 317 -30.67 11.92 15.85
CA ARG A 317 -31.57 11.31 16.84
C ARG A 317 -32.32 10.13 16.25
N HIS A 318 -32.33 8.98 16.93
CA HIS A 318 -33.06 7.81 16.43
C HIS A 318 -34.57 8.08 16.32
N ALA A 319 -35.21 7.74 15.17
CA ALA A 319 -36.58 8.12 14.83
C ALA A 319 -37.64 7.77 15.89
N ARG A 320 -37.45 6.64 16.61
CA ARG A 320 -38.39 6.15 17.64
C ARG A 320 -38.07 6.63 19.06
N THR A 321 -36.80 6.68 19.44
CA THR A 321 -36.38 6.93 20.83
C THR A 321 -35.99 8.39 21.05
N LEU A 322 -35.73 9.14 19.97
CA LEU A 322 -35.22 10.50 19.96
C LEU A 322 -33.87 10.68 20.67
N GLU A 323 -33.19 9.59 21.00
CA GLU A 323 -31.86 9.59 21.59
C GLU A 323 -30.80 9.91 20.54
N TRP A 324 -29.79 10.68 20.95
CA TRP A 324 -28.66 11.03 20.10
C TRP A 324 -27.71 9.86 19.91
N GLY A 325 -27.25 9.66 18.68
CA GLY A 325 -26.21 8.68 18.34
C GLY A 325 -25.52 8.99 17.03
N SER A 326 -24.56 8.13 16.67
CA SER A 326 -23.79 8.20 15.43
C SER A 326 -24.12 6.99 14.56
N TYR A 327 -24.61 7.22 13.35
CA TYR A 327 -25.15 6.18 12.50
C TYR A 327 -24.58 6.26 11.07
N PRO A 328 -24.27 5.11 10.43
CA PRO A 328 -23.66 5.12 9.11
C PRO A 328 -24.68 5.35 7.99
N VAL A 329 -24.26 6.06 6.96
CA VAL A 329 -24.98 6.15 5.69
C VAL A 329 -24.85 4.82 4.93
N THR A 330 -25.99 4.23 4.54
CA THR A 330 -26.04 2.94 3.84
C THR A 330 -26.38 3.06 2.36
N ALA A 331 -27.00 4.17 1.95
CA ALA A 331 -27.20 4.48 0.54
C ALA A 331 -27.24 5.99 0.33
N ILE A 332 -26.78 6.44 -0.82
CA ILE A 332 -26.97 7.81 -1.29
C ILE A 332 -27.23 7.81 -2.79
N SER A 333 -28.19 8.61 -3.26
CA SER A 333 -28.44 8.83 -4.68
C SER A 333 -28.91 10.25 -4.98
N PHE A 334 -28.70 10.69 -6.21
CA PHE A 334 -29.04 12.05 -6.66
C PHE A 334 -30.00 11.99 -7.85
N HIS A 335 -30.98 12.88 -7.85
CA HIS A 335 -31.89 13.09 -8.98
C HIS A 335 -32.48 14.49 -8.92
N THR A 336 -32.97 14.99 -10.04
CA THR A 336 -33.69 16.27 -10.08
C THR A 336 -35.14 16.06 -9.66
N ALA A 337 -35.66 16.93 -8.80
CA ALA A 337 -37.04 16.91 -8.37
C ALA A 337 -37.57 18.32 -8.07
N PRO A 338 -38.88 18.55 -8.12
CA PRO A 338 -39.49 19.76 -7.59
C PRO A 338 -39.21 19.90 -6.08
N VAL A 339 -38.83 21.10 -5.66
CA VAL A 339 -38.51 21.43 -4.27
C VAL A 339 -39.36 22.57 -3.74
N TRP A 340 -39.50 22.62 -2.43
CA TRP A 340 -40.21 23.62 -1.66
C TRP A 340 -39.23 24.35 -0.77
N ARG A 341 -39.57 25.58 -0.41
CA ARG A 341 -38.82 26.42 0.53
C ARG A 341 -39.73 26.85 1.68
N ALA A 342 -39.21 26.75 2.89
CA ALA A 342 -39.84 27.22 4.12
C ALA A 342 -38.78 27.93 4.96
N GLU A 343 -39.17 28.95 5.73
CA GLU A 343 -38.25 29.67 6.61
C GLU A 343 -37.70 28.72 7.69
N GLY A 344 -36.40 28.82 7.98
CA GLY A 344 -35.72 27.97 8.96
C GLY A 344 -35.52 26.51 8.56
N HIS A 345 -35.83 26.13 7.32
CA HIS A 345 -35.69 24.76 6.82
C HIS A 345 -34.87 24.71 5.52
N PRO A 346 -34.11 23.64 5.27
CA PRO A 346 -33.45 23.46 3.99
C PRO A 346 -34.48 23.20 2.89
N ARG A 347 -34.12 23.52 1.65
CA ARG A 347 -34.97 23.22 0.49
C ARG A 347 -35.10 21.71 0.34
N ALA A 348 -36.31 21.23 0.12
CA ALA A 348 -36.60 19.80 0.13
C ALA A 348 -37.78 19.48 -0.79
N THR A 349 -37.92 18.20 -1.16
CA THR A 349 -39.13 17.75 -1.87
C THR A 349 -40.38 17.89 -1.00
N ALA A 350 -41.55 18.07 -1.61
CA ALA A 350 -42.84 18.28 -0.91
C ALA A 350 -43.07 17.32 0.27
N GLY A 351 -42.78 16.03 0.04
CA GLY A 351 -42.99 15.00 1.05
C GLY A 351 -41.94 14.96 2.14
N HIS A 352 -40.78 15.62 2.01
CA HIS A 352 -39.71 15.57 3.00
C HIS A 352 -40.22 16.05 4.37
N ARG A 353 -39.86 15.33 5.45
CA ARG A 353 -40.38 15.63 6.79
C ARG A 353 -39.30 16.16 7.71
N PHE A 354 -39.61 17.23 8.41
CA PHE A 354 -38.77 17.85 9.41
C PHE A 354 -39.43 17.75 10.79
N TRP A 355 -38.60 17.66 11.82
CA TRP A 355 -39.04 17.60 13.21
C TRP A 355 -39.05 19.01 13.82
N HIS A 356 -40.20 19.40 14.34
CA HIS A 356 -40.38 20.61 15.17
C HIS A 356 -40.84 20.17 16.57
N ASP A 357 -42.15 19.93 16.72
CA ASP A 357 -42.79 19.24 17.86
C ASP A 357 -43.49 17.94 17.43
N ARG A 358 -43.70 17.79 16.12
CA ARG A 358 -44.15 16.59 15.41
C ARG A 358 -43.41 16.52 14.08
N TRP A 359 -43.52 15.40 13.39
CA TRP A 359 -43.10 15.32 11.98
C TRP A 359 -44.05 16.15 11.11
N VAL A 360 -43.50 17.14 10.40
CA VAL A 360 -44.25 18.02 9.49
C VAL A 360 -43.65 17.90 8.09
N ARG A 361 -44.49 17.79 7.06
CA ARG A 361 -44.04 17.72 5.67
C ARG A 361 -43.68 19.10 5.13
N MET A 362 -42.75 19.15 4.18
CA MET A 362 -42.30 20.39 3.57
C MET A 362 -43.42 21.13 2.82
N ASP A 363 -44.37 20.41 2.24
CA ASP A 363 -45.56 20.99 1.60
C ASP A 363 -46.61 21.56 2.58
N GLU A 364 -46.56 21.19 3.87
CA GLU A 364 -47.41 21.79 4.91
C GLU A 364 -46.90 23.15 5.37
N ILE A 365 -45.58 23.40 5.26
CA ILE A 365 -44.91 24.60 5.84
C ILE A 365 -44.23 25.49 4.82
N GLY A 366 -44.11 25.03 3.57
CA GLY A 366 -43.34 25.71 2.52
C GLY A 366 -44.15 25.99 1.26
N ALA A 367 -43.56 26.78 0.38
CA ALA A 367 -44.08 27.07 -0.96
C ALA A 367 -43.18 26.43 -2.04
N PRO A 368 -43.72 26.09 -3.22
CA PRO A 368 -42.93 25.59 -4.34
C PRO A 368 -41.79 26.55 -4.71
N ASP A 369 -40.60 26.01 -4.96
CA ASP A 369 -39.34 26.75 -5.23
C ASP A 369 -38.54 26.11 -6.38
N GLY A 370 -39.25 25.80 -7.47
CA GLY A 370 -38.68 25.26 -8.71
C GLY A 370 -38.18 23.81 -8.60
N GLU A 371 -37.29 23.42 -9.50
CA GLU A 371 -36.59 22.13 -9.46
C GLU A 371 -35.15 22.29 -9.00
N ALA A 372 -34.64 21.29 -8.30
CA ALA A 372 -33.25 21.25 -7.88
C ALA A 372 -32.72 19.82 -7.88
N LEU A 373 -31.40 19.68 -7.92
CA LEU A 373 -30.75 18.41 -7.65
C LEU A 373 -30.91 18.08 -6.16
N VAL A 374 -31.51 16.94 -5.85
CA VAL A 374 -31.78 16.52 -4.48
C VAL A 374 -30.99 15.26 -4.12
N ALA A 375 -30.55 15.20 -2.88
CA ALA A 375 -29.84 14.07 -2.29
C ALA A 375 -30.83 13.19 -1.51
N ARG A 376 -30.89 11.92 -1.90
CA ARG A 376 -31.60 10.87 -1.17
C ARG A 376 -30.57 10.08 -0.37
N ILE A 377 -30.49 10.37 0.92
CA ILE A 377 -29.57 9.73 1.87
C ILE A 377 -30.35 8.66 2.62
N THR A 378 -29.82 7.45 2.85
CA THR A 378 -30.36 6.40 3.72
C THR A 378 -29.43 6.19 4.91
N VAL A 379 -29.94 6.28 6.14
CA VAL A 379 -29.15 6.11 7.39
C VAL A 379 -29.56 4.81 8.08
N ALA A 380 -28.58 3.99 8.45
CA ALA A 380 -28.85 2.72 9.14
C ALA A 380 -29.46 2.97 10.52
N ASP A 381 -30.47 2.17 10.89
CA ASP A 381 -31.10 2.12 12.21
C ASP A 381 -31.87 3.39 12.61
N ALA A 382 -31.20 4.55 12.72
CA ALA A 382 -31.80 5.79 13.17
C ALA A 382 -32.91 6.35 12.28
N GLN A 383 -32.88 6.08 10.96
CA GLN A 383 -33.89 6.52 9.99
C GLN A 383 -34.11 8.06 9.93
N THR A 384 -33.15 8.83 10.42
CA THR A 384 -33.13 10.30 10.43
C THR A 384 -31.72 10.81 10.14
N TYR A 385 -31.59 12.11 9.90
CA TYR A 385 -30.32 12.84 9.91
C TYR A 385 -30.59 14.31 10.25
N VAL A 386 -29.58 15.06 10.67
CA VAL A 386 -29.71 16.51 10.88
C VAL A 386 -29.27 17.23 9.61
N SER A 387 -30.14 18.08 9.07
CA SER A 387 -29.90 18.87 7.86
C SER A 387 -30.16 20.35 8.12
N ALA A 388 -29.14 21.19 7.94
CA ALA A 388 -29.15 22.61 8.26
C ALA A 388 -29.67 22.89 9.68
N GLY A 389 -29.22 22.11 10.66
CA GLY A 389 -29.63 22.23 12.06
C GLY A 389 -31.00 21.64 12.41
N VAL A 390 -31.79 21.16 11.43
CA VAL A 390 -33.12 20.59 11.64
C VAL A 390 -33.08 19.07 11.50
N LEU A 391 -33.77 18.34 12.38
CA LEU A 391 -33.86 16.89 12.29
C LEU A 391 -34.82 16.48 11.17
N SER A 392 -34.34 15.64 10.27
CA SER A 392 -34.95 15.26 9.00
C SER A 392 -35.22 13.76 8.94
N HIS A 393 -36.35 13.38 8.36
CA HIS A 393 -36.77 11.99 8.27
C HIS A 393 -36.40 11.32 6.96
N ASN A 394 -36.11 10.03 7.05
CA ASN A 394 -35.64 9.21 5.93
C ASN A 394 -36.50 7.97 5.66
N PHE A 395 -37.49 7.68 6.50
CA PHE A 395 -38.29 6.47 6.36
C PHE A 395 -39.19 6.50 5.11
N LYS A 396 -39.29 5.36 4.43
CA LYS A 396 -40.34 5.06 3.45
C LYS A 396 -41.29 4.05 4.08
N GLU A 397 -42.58 4.34 4.10
CA GLU A 397 -43.63 3.54 4.75
C GLU A 397 -43.85 2.11 4.20
N ASN A 398 -42.98 1.56 3.33
CA ASN A 398 -43.27 0.34 2.56
C ASN A 398 -42.26 -0.82 2.70
N SER A 399 -41.54 -0.98 3.82
CA SER A 399 -40.58 -2.10 3.97
C SER A 399 -40.89 -3.14 5.05
N TYR A 400 -42.14 -3.22 5.53
CA TYR A 400 -42.64 -4.40 6.27
C TYR A 400 -44.10 -4.69 5.90
N GLN A 401 -44.29 -5.43 4.81
CA GLN A 401 -45.31 -6.47 4.69
C GLN A 401 -44.64 -7.72 4.13
#